data_AF-A0A9E4QJG2-F1
#
_entry.id   AF-A0A9E4QJG2-F1
#
_cell.length_a   1.000
_cell.length_b   1.000
_cell.length_c   1.000
_cell.angle_alpha   90.00
_cell.angle_beta   90.00
_cell.angle_gamma   90.00
#
_symmetry.space_group_name_H-M   'P 1'
#
loop_
_entity.id
_entity.type
_entity.pdbx_description
1 polymer ?
#
loop_
_entity_poly.entity_id
_entity_poly.type
_entity_poly.pdbx_seq_one_letter_code
_entity_poly.pdbx_strand_id
1 'polypeptide(L)'
;GVNHIAVFAKDLEATAKFYSEIMDMPVVSVAPNRDSEESTHMNVAIGNGMRLSFFDFPHVPRLQKKAPEGVGNVMHIALPIARNIFTEIKERCDRNKIKYEEGGGAIYVKDPNGLAIELMPFD
;
A
#
# COMPACT_ATOMS: atom_id res chain seq x y z
N GLY A 1 -18.04 -0.57 7.23
CA GLY A 1 -16.80 -0.45 6.44
C GLY A 1 -15.58 -0.54 7.34
N VAL A 2 -14.39 -0.47 6.76
CA VAL A 2 -13.11 -0.40 7.48
C VAL A 2 -12.70 1.07 7.59
N ASN A 3 -12.20 1.52 8.74
CA ASN A 3 -11.72 2.90 8.88
C ASN A 3 -10.30 3.07 8.34
N HIS A 4 -9.39 2.21 8.79
CA HIS A 4 -8.02 2.14 8.30
C HIS A 4 -7.46 0.73 8.51
N ILE A 5 -6.36 0.43 7.84
CA ILE A 5 -5.57 -0.79 8.02
C ILE A 5 -4.14 -0.37 8.36
N ALA A 6 -3.61 -0.88 9.47
CA ALA A 6 -2.24 -0.59 9.91
C ALA A 6 -1.28 -1.70 9.47
N VAL A 7 -0.16 -1.32 8.85
CA VAL A 7 0.84 -2.21 8.26
C VAL A 7 2.24 -1.74 8.66
N PHE A 8 3.16 -2.66 8.91
CA PHE A 8 4.57 -2.31 9.09
C PHE A 8 5.21 -2.00 7.72
N ALA A 9 6.02 -0.95 7.69
CA ALA A 9 6.82 -0.58 6.53
C ALA A 9 8.30 -0.73 6.84
N LYS A 10 9.05 -1.18 5.82
CA LYS A 10 10.51 -1.20 5.86
C LYS A 10 11.08 0.19 5.60
N ASP A 11 10.48 0.91 4.66
CA ASP A 11 10.95 2.20 4.14
C ASP A 11 9.73 3.08 3.81
N LEU A 12 9.48 4.10 4.62
CA LEU A 12 8.34 4.99 4.43
C LEU A 12 8.48 5.91 3.22
N GLU A 13 9.70 6.28 2.82
CA GLU A 13 9.92 7.16 1.67
C GLU A 13 9.62 6.39 0.37
N ALA A 14 10.15 5.17 0.24
CA ALA A 14 9.84 4.30 -0.88
C ALA A 14 8.33 3.97 -0.94
N THR A 15 7.72 3.73 0.22
CA THR A 15 6.28 3.50 0.35
C THR A 15 5.47 4.72 -0.09
N ALA A 16 5.81 5.92 0.41
CA ALA A 16 5.14 7.17 0.05
C ALA A 16 5.20 7.43 -1.45
N LYS A 17 6.38 7.22 -2.05
CA LYS A 17 6.61 7.36 -3.48
C LYS A 17 5.76 6.40 -4.29
N PHE A 18 5.72 5.12 -3.92
CA PHE A 18 4.90 4.12 -4.60
C PHE A 18 3.42 4.51 -4.57
N TYR A 19 2.85 4.77 -3.39
CA TYR A 19 1.42 5.07 -3.30
C TYR A 19 1.07 6.39 -4.00
N SER A 20 1.88 7.44 -3.84
CA SER A 20 1.58 8.75 -4.42
C SER A 20 1.81 8.79 -5.94
N GLU A 21 2.94 8.28 -6.43
CA GLU A 21 3.32 8.43 -7.83
C GLU A 21 2.76 7.31 -8.73
N ILE A 22 2.62 6.10 -8.19
CA ILE A 22 2.17 4.92 -8.96
C ILE A 22 0.69 4.69 -8.79
N MET A 23 0.21 4.68 -7.54
CA MET A 23 -1.15 4.25 -7.21
C MET A 23 -2.19 5.38 -7.18
N ASP A 24 -1.77 6.63 -7.36
CA ASP A 24 -2.65 7.81 -7.24
C ASP A 24 -3.26 7.99 -5.83
N MET A 25 -2.56 7.48 -4.82
CA MET A 25 -3.02 7.44 -3.43
C MET A 25 -2.11 8.33 -2.59
N PRO A 26 -2.53 9.57 -2.26
CA PRO A 26 -1.64 10.54 -1.63
C PRO A 26 -1.37 10.22 -0.16
N VAL A 27 -0.18 10.55 0.31
CA VAL A 27 0.11 10.66 1.74
C VAL A 27 -0.64 11.86 2.30
N VAL A 28 -1.48 11.62 3.31
CA VAL A 28 -2.34 12.65 3.93
C VAL A 28 -1.87 13.10 5.31
N SER A 29 -0.98 12.34 5.96
CA SER A 29 -0.33 12.76 7.20
C SER A 29 0.92 11.95 7.48
N VAL A 30 1.92 12.59 8.10
CA VAL A 30 3.08 11.94 8.70
C VAL A 30 3.25 12.52 10.10
N ALA A 31 3.35 11.67 11.11
CA ALA A 31 3.53 12.09 12.49
C ALA A 31 4.40 11.07 13.24
N PRO A 32 5.05 11.44 14.36
CA PRO A 32 5.64 10.47 15.26
C PRO A 32 4.60 9.44 15.73
N ASN A 33 5.00 8.17 15.83
CA ASN A 33 4.14 7.14 16.39
C ASN A 33 3.93 7.42 17.89
N ARG A 34 2.66 7.54 18.30
CA ARG A 34 2.27 7.81 19.69
C ARG A 34 2.83 6.80 20.68
N ASP A 35 2.95 5.54 20.26
CA ASP A 35 3.30 4.43 21.14
C ASP A 35 4.82 4.16 21.14
N SER A 36 5.59 4.80 20.24
CA SER A 36 7.05 4.62 20.12
C SER A 36 7.69 5.79 19.38
N GLU A 37 8.48 6.61 20.08
CA GLU A 37 9.16 7.78 19.50
C GLU A 37 10.15 7.43 18.37
N GLU A 38 10.68 6.20 18.36
CA GLU A 38 11.58 5.69 17.32
C GLU A 38 10.85 5.18 16.06
N SER A 39 9.55 5.45 15.94
CA SER A 39 8.69 5.02 14.84
C SER A 39 7.87 6.21 14.32
N THR A 40 7.57 6.19 13.04
CA THR A 40 6.76 7.18 12.33
C THR A 40 5.44 6.54 11.90
N HIS A 41 4.34 7.26 12.06
CA HIS A 41 3.02 6.91 11.57
C HIS A 41 2.69 7.74 10.32
N MET A 42 2.67 7.07 9.16
CA MET A 42 2.28 7.67 7.89
C MET A 42 0.90 7.17 7.46
N ASN A 43 0.03 8.05 6.98
CA ASN A 43 -1.27 7.67 6.43
C ASN A 43 -1.36 7.98 4.94
N VAL A 44 -1.74 6.99 4.16
CA VAL A 44 -2.07 7.07 2.74
C VAL A 44 -3.59 7.01 2.58
N ALA A 45 -4.18 7.94 1.83
CA ALA A 45 -5.60 7.89 1.50
C ALA A 45 -5.86 6.90 0.36
N ILE A 46 -6.81 5.98 0.58
CA ILE A 46 -7.18 4.93 -0.39
C ILE A 46 -8.63 5.04 -0.87
N GLY A 47 -9.21 6.25 -0.78
CA GLY A 47 -10.59 6.54 -1.18
C GLY A 47 -11.62 6.37 -0.05
N ASN A 48 -12.78 7.00 -0.22
CA ASN A 48 -13.92 6.93 0.70
C ASN A 48 -13.59 7.22 2.20
N GLY A 49 -12.63 8.12 2.45
CA GLY A 49 -12.16 8.44 3.80
C GLY A 49 -11.34 7.33 4.49
N MET A 50 -11.07 6.23 3.81
CA MET A 50 -10.26 5.11 4.31
C MET A 50 -8.77 5.37 4.15
N ARG A 51 -7.96 4.72 5.00
CA ARG A 51 -6.50 4.89 5.03
C ARG A 51 -5.76 3.56 5.10
N LEU A 52 -4.62 3.50 4.42
CA LEU A 52 -3.54 2.59 4.80
C LEU A 52 -2.56 3.35 5.69
N SER A 53 -2.35 2.84 6.89
CA SER A 53 -1.44 3.42 7.88
C SER A 53 -0.16 2.60 7.91
N PHE A 54 0.97 3.24 7.65
CA PHE A 54 2.28 2.61 7.67
C PHE A 54 3.07 3.04 8.89
N PHE A 55 3.75 2.07 9.51
CA PHE A 55 4.63 2.28 10.65
C PHE A 55 6.00 1.70 10.37
N ASP A 56 7.05 2.49 10.49
CA ASP A 56 8.43 1.99 10.43
C ASP A 56 8.98 1.67 11.81
N PHE A 57 9.88 0.69 11.84
CA PHE A 57 10.65 0.33 13.03
C PHE A 57 12.06 -0.09 12.58
N PRO A 58 12.87 0.84 12.05
CA PRO A 58 14.15 0.51 11.41
C PRO A 58 15.12 -0.20 12.37
N HIS A 59 14.99 0.06 13.67
CA HIS A 59 15.83 -0.50 14.73
C HIS A 59 15.34 -1.86 15.26
N VAL A 60 14.20 -2.40 14.79
CA VAL A 60 13.62 -3.66 15.30
C VAL A 60 13.71 -4.76 14.22
N PRO A 61 14.76 -5.60 14.21
CA PRO A 61 15.05 -6.50 13.10
C PRO A 61 13.92 -7.48 12.74
N ARG A 62 13.10 -7.91 13.71
CA ARG A 62 11.96 -8.81 13.43
C ARG A 62 10.87 -8.14 12.59
N LEU A 63 10.69 -6.83 12.73
CA LEU A 63 9.66 -6.05 12.03
C LEU A 63 10.11 -5.64 10.62
N GLN A 64 11.41 -5.75 10.34
CA GLN A 64 12.02 -5.46 9.03
C GLN A 64 11.97 -6.65 8.06
N LYS A 65 11.45 -7.80 8.51
CA LYS A 65 11.30 -9.01 7.68
C LYS A 65 9.99 -8.97 6.91
N LYS A 66 9.99 -9.52 5.69
CA LYS A 66 8.75 -9.73 4.92
C LYS A 66 7.76 -10.54 5.77
N ALA A 67 6.49 -10.13 5.77
CA ALA A 67 5.43 -10.88 6.41
C ALA A 67 5.32 -12.31 5.80
N PRO A 68 5.09 -13.35 6.62
CA PRO A 68 4.90 -14.70 6.12
C PRO A 68 3.61 -14.83 5.32
N GLU A 69 3.63 -15.63 4.26
CA GLU A 69 2.44 -16.05 3.53
C GLU A 69 1.81 -17.26 4.24
N GLY A 70 0.46 -17.33 4.32
CA GLY A 70 -0.24 -18.49 4.91
C GLY A 70 -1.54 -18.15 5.64
N VAL A 71 -2.23 -19.21 6.11
CA VAL A 71 -3.55 -19.12 6.77
C VAL A 71 -3.53 -18.12 7.93
N GLY A 72 -4.52 -17.23 7.96
CA GLY A 72 -4.69 -16.21 9.00
C GLY A 72 -3.94 -14.90 8.73
N ASN A 73 -3.11 -14.82 7.69
CA ASN A 73 -2.48 -13.57 7.25
C ASN A 73 -3.30 -12.86 6.16
N VAL A 74 -3.02 -11.58 5.95
CA VAL A 74 -3.56 -10.82 4.80
C VAL A 74 -2.90 -11.32 3.52
N MET A 75 -3.71 -11.85 2.60
CA MET A 75 -3.24 -12.29 1.29
C MET A 75 -3.06 -11.11 0.33
N HIS A 76 -4.06 -10.24 0.23
CA HIS A 76 -4.03 -8.95 -0.48
C HIS A 76 -5.09 -8.00 0.10
N ILE A 77 -5.01 -6.72 -0.26
CA ILE A 77 -6.05 -5.72 0.00
C ILE A 77 -6.65 -5.28 -1.33
N ALA A 78 -7.95 -5.50 -1.50
CA ALA A 78 -8.68 -5.10 -2.70
C ALA A 78 -9.26 -3.70 -2.55
N LEU A 79 -9.01 -2.84 -3.53
CA LEU A 79 -9.46 -1.46 -3.58
C LEU A 79 -10.30 -1.23 -4.85
N PRO A 80 -11.54 -0.74 -4.71
CA PRO A 80 -12.33 -0.33 -5.87
C PRO A 80 -11.75 0.97 -6.44
N ILE A 81 -11.52 1.02 -7.74
CA ILE A 81 -11.05 2.22 -8.44
C ILE A 81 -11.87 2.49 -9.70
N ALA A 82 -11.96 3.75 -10.10
CA ALA A 82 -12.63 4.09 -11.35
C ALA A 82 -11.86 3.51 -12.54
N ARG A 83 -12.58 3.07 -13.58
CA ARG A 83 -11.98 2.42 -14.77
C ARG A 83 -10.92 3.27 -15.48
N ASN A 84 -11.03 4.60 -15.48
CA ASN A 84 -9.99 5.47 -16.04
C ASN A 84 -8.69 5.42 -15.22
N ILE A 85 -8.79 5.45 -13.88
CA ILE A 85 -7.64 5.36 -12.98
C ILE A 85 -6.94 4.00 -13.11
N PHE A 86 -7.71 2.91 -13.31
CA PHE A 86 -7.16 1.58 -13.56
C PHE A 86 -6.20 1.56 -14.75
N THR A 87 -6.60 2.13 -15.88
CA THR A 87 -5.75 2.21 -17.08
C THR A 87 -4.49 3.05 -16.82
N GLU A 88 -4.64 4.21 -16.16
CA GLU A 88 -3.51 5.09 -15.85
C GLU A 88 -2.49 4.44 -14.91
N ILE A 89 -2.94 3.66 -13.92
CA ILE A 89 -2.05 2.94 -13.00
C ILE A 89 -1.27 1.86 -13.76
N LYS A 90 -1.92 1.10 -14.66
CA LYS A 90 -1.21 0.12 -15.51
C LYS A 90 -0.09 0.77 -16.30
N GLU A 91 -0.37 1.89 -16.96
CA GLU A 91 0.65 2.63 -17.71
C GLU A 91 1.77 3.17 -16.81
N ARG A 92 1.44 3.67 -15.61
CA ARG A 92 2.44 4.09 -14.61
C ARG A 92 3.33 2.90 -14.21
N CYS A 93 2.76 1.73 -13.98
CA CYS A 93 3.51 0.52 -13.69
C CYS A 93 4.45 0.14 -14.84
N ASP A 94 3.97 0.12 -16.08
CA ASP A 94 4.76 -0.22 -17.28
C ASP A 94 5.95 0.75 -17.44
N ARG A 95 5.71 2.07 -17.36
CA ARG A 95 6.74 3.10 -17.48
C ARG A 95 7.82 2.98 -16.40
N ASN A 96 7.43 2.63 -15.17
CA ASN A 96 8.33 2.49 -14.03
C ASN A 96 8.88 1.07 -13.85
N LYS A 97 8.58 0.14 -14.77
CA LYS A 97 8.98 -1.28 -14.71
C LYS A 97 8.54 -1.98 -13.42
N ILE A 98 7.38 -1.59 -12.90
CA ILE A 98 6.75 -2.24 -11.75
C ILE A 98 5.95 -3.43 -12.26
N LYS A 99 6.24 -4.61 -11.71
CA LYS A 99 5.55 -5.83 -12.08
C LYS A 99 4.15 -5.85 -11.47
N TYR A 100 3.17 -6.28 -12.25
CA TYR A 100 1.83 -6.59 -11.80
C TYR A 100 1.33 -7.87 -12.47
N GLU A 101 0.34 -8.51 -11.85
CA GLU A 101 -0.36 -9.67 -12.39
C GLU A 101 -1.79 -9.27 -12.75
N GLU A 102 -2.36 -9.90 -13.77
CA GLU A 102 -3.76 -9.69 -14.17
C GLU A 102 -4.59 -10.94 -13.91
N GLY A 103 -5.80 -10.76 -13.39
CA GLY A 103 -6.71 -11.87 -13.12
C GLY A 103 -8.07 -11.38 -12.64
N GLY A 104 -9.14 -12.05 -13.07
CA GLY A 104 -10.50 -11.74 -12.59
C GLY A 104 -11.00 -10.34 -12.93
N GLY A 105 -10.40 -9.65 -13.91
CA GLY A 105 -10.74 -8.27 -14.26
C GLY A 105 -10.03 -7.20 -13.42
N ALA A 106 -9.12 -7.58 -12.53
CA ALA A 106 -8.30 -6.70 -11.70
C ALA A 106 -6.81 -6.81 -12.02
N ILE A 107 -6.01 -5.89 -11.48
CA ILE A 107 -4.55 -6.03 -11.41
C ILE A 107 -4.08 -6.18 -9.97
N TYR A 108 -3.00 -6.93 -9.77
CA TYR A 108 -2.37 -7.16 -8.48
C TYR A 108 -0.96 -6.60 -8.51
N VAL A 109 -0.68 -5.61 -7.66
CA VAL A 109 0.63 -4.95 -7.57
C VAL A 109 1.17 -5.14 -6.17
N LYS A 110 2.44 -5.57 -6.05
CA LYS A 110 3.11 -5.60 -4.75
C LYS A 110 3.72 -4.24 -4.45
N ASP A 111 3.41 -3.71 -3.27
CA ASP A 111 4.04 -2.49 -2.78
C ASP A 111 5.51 -2.74 -2.38
N PRO A 112 6.28 -1.69 -2.01
CA PRO A 112 7.69 -1.84 -1.61
C PRO A 112 7.91 -2.75 -0.39
N ASN A 113 6.87 -3.01 0.40
CA ASN A 113 6.89 -3.88 1.58
C ASN A 113 6.49 -5.33 1.24
N GLY A 114 6.06 -5.58 0.00
CA GLY A 114 5.59 -6.88 -0.49
C GLY A 114 4.12 -7.15 -0.21
N LEU A 115 3.35 -6.17 0.28
CA LEU A 115 1.90 -6.25 0.44
C LEU A 115 1.25 -6.21 -0.95
N ALA A 116 0.40 -7.19 -1.25
CA ALA A 116 -0.33 -7.22 -2.50
C ALA A 116 -1.56 -6.30 -2.44
N ILE A 117 -1.64 -5.38 -3.40
CA ILE A 117 -2.78 -4.49 -3.61
C ILE A 117 -3.49 -4.93 -4.87
N GLU A 118 -4.76 -5.33 -4.73
CA GLU A 118 -5.66 -5.61 -5.83
C GLU A 118 -6.42 -4.34 -6.19
N LEU A 119 -6.40 -3.97 -7.47
CA LEU A 119 -7.12 -2.83 -8.01
C LEU A 119 -8.26 -3.32 -8.88
N MET A 120 -9.48 -3.19 -8.37
CA MET A 120 -10.69 -3.66 -9.03
C MET A 120 -11.41 -2.48 -9.69
N PRO A 121 -11.47 -2.42 -11.03
CA PRO A 121 -12.18 -1.36 -11.71
C PRO A 121 -13.69 -1.51 -11.51
N PHE A 122 -14.37 -0.41 -11.19
CA PHE A 122 -15.82 -0.29 -11.29
C PHE A 122 -16.21 0.62 -12.46
N ASP A 123 -17.43 0.41 -12.98
CA ASP A 123 -18.04 1.23 -14.03
C ASP A 123 -18.61 2.56 -13.50
#